data_AF-A0A5F5XWC5-F1
#
_entry.id   AF-A0A5F5XWC5-F1
#
_cell.length_a   1.000
_cell.length_b   1.000
_cell.length_c   1.000
_cell.angle_alpha   90.00
_cell.angle_beta   90.00
_cell.angle_gamma   90.00
#
_symmetry.space_group_name_H-M   'P 1'
#
loop_
_entity.id
_entity.type
_entity.pdbx_description
1 polymer ?
#
loop_
_entity_poly.entity_id
_entity_poly.type
_entity_poly.pdbx_seq_one_letter_code
_entity_poly.pdbx_strand_id
1 'polypeptide(L)'
;MAWPLLVLILLSHCTGSWAQSVLTQPPSVSGALGQRVTISCTGSSSNIGRGNYVSWYQQLSGTAPKLLIYGNSNRPSGVPDRFSGSKSGSTGSLTITGLQAEDEADYYCAAWDSSLNAHTVLQTCGEVTQKPSYSFVKSVNNPAAACSA
;
A
#
# COMPACT_ATOMS: atom_id res chain seq x y z
N MET A 1 13.74 4.43 52.85
CA MET A 1 14.65 3.95 51.78
C MET A 1 13.83 3.38 50.62
N ALA A 2 13.06 4.23 49.92
CA ALA A 2 12.24 3.82 48.76
C ALA A 2 12.79 4.40 47.43
N TRP A 3 13.98 5.01 47.49
CA TRP A 3 14.66 5.63 46.37
C TRP A 3 15.03 4.68 45.22
N PRO A 4 15.45 3.41 45.45
CA PRO A 4 15.87 2.55 44.33
C PRO A 4 14.69 2.07 43.47
N LEU A 5 13.48 2.00 44.05
CA LEU A 5 12.27 1.64 43.31
C LEU A 5 11.81 2.77 42.37
N LEU A 6 12.01 4.03 42.76
CA LEU A 6 11.72 5.21 41.93
C LEU A 6 12.65 5.32 40.71
N VAL A 7 13.92 4.89 40.84
CA VAL A 7 14.89 4.90 39.73
C VAL A 7 14.57 3.81 38.69
N LEU A 8 14.08 2.64 39.13
CA LEU A 8 13.68 1.54 38.24
C LEU A 8 12.43 1.85 37.40
N ILE A 9 11.50 2.66 37.91
CA ILE A 9 10.31 3.09 37.16
C ILE A 9 10.70 4.08 36.05
N LEU A 10 11.69 4.95 36.31
CA LEU A 10 12.15 5.95 35.33
C LEU A 10 12.87 5.33 34.12
N LEU A 11 13.54 4.18 34.30
CA LEU A 11 14.20 3.42 33.23
C LEU A 11 13.24 2.57 32.39
N SER A 12 11.98 2.42 32.82
CA SER A 12 10.94 1.62 32.16
C SER A 12 10.17 2.38 31.06
N HIS A 13 10.48 3.65 30.85
CA HIS A 13 9.77 4.51 29.89
C HIS A 13 10.70 4.96 28.77
N CYS A 14 11.26 3.99 28.06
CA CYS A 14 11.77 4.17 26.71
C CYS A 14 11.09 3.16 25.77
N THR A 15 9.76 3.04 25.85
CA THR A 15 8.98 2.63 24.68
C THR A 15 8.94 3.81 23.73
N GLY A 16 10.08 4.10 23.09
CA GLY A 16 10.09 5.00 21.95
C GLY A 16 9.03 4.49 20.98
N SER A 17 8.00 5.29 20.73
CA SER A 17 7.06 5.00 19.65
C SER A 17 7.85 5.16 18.37
N TRP A 18 8.20 4.03 17.76
CA TRP A 18 8.71 3.99 16.40
C TRP A 18 7.53 4.41 15.52
N ALA A 19 7.41 5.72 15.25
CA ALA A 19 6.49 6.21 14.24
C ALA A 19 7.01 5.70 12.89
N GLN A 20 6.66 4.46 12.54
CA GLN A 20 6.89 3.95 11.20
C GLN A 20 5.99 4.78 10.28
N SER A 21 6.61 5.41 9.29
CA SER A 21 5.87 5.98 8.17
C SER A 21 5.26 4.80 7.43
N VAL A 22 3.94 4.64 7.52
CA VAL A 22 3.22 3.50 6.93
C VAL A 22 2.29 4.03 5.84
N LEU A 23 2.27 3.34 4.71
CA LEU A 23 1.24 3.50 3.70
C LEU A 23 0.09 2.54 4.01
N THR A 24 -1.15 3.02 3.92
CA THR A 24 -2.35 2.22 4.17
C THR A 24 -3.12 2.02 2.87
N GLN A 25 -3.47 0.77 2.58
CA GLN A 25 -4.28 0.37 1.43
C GLN A 25 -5.42 -0.55 1.93
N PRO A 26 -6.57 -0.65 1.23
CA PRO A 26 -7.62 -1.61 1.59
C PRO A 26 -7.13 -3.06 1.41
N PRO A 27 -7.58 -4.04 2.22
CA PRO A 27 -7.12 -5.44 2.14
C PRO A 27 -7.40 -6.11 0.79
N SER A 28 -8.56 -5.78 0.22
CA SER A 28 -8.92 -6.19 -1.12
C SER A 28 -9.91 -5.21 -1.72
N VAL A 29 -9.96 -5.18 -3.04
CA VAL A 29 -10.97 -4.47 -3.81
C VAL A 29 -11.48 -5.45 -4.86
N SER A 30 -12.79 -5.55 -5.05
CA SER A 30 -13.33 -6.48 -6.03
C SER A 30 -14.28 -5.83 -7.02
N GLY A 31 -14.36 -6.39 -8.22
CA GLY A 31 -15.24 -5.92 -9.28
C GLY A 31 -15.61 -7.01 -10.28
N ALA A 32 -16.67 -6.78 -11.06
CA ALA A 32 -17.01 -7.63 -12.19
C ALA A 32 -16.14 -7.29 -13.43
N LEU A 33 -16.04 -8.22 -14.37
CA LEU A 33 -15.34 -7.96 -15.63
C LEU A 33 -15.95 -6.75 -16.36
N GLY A 34 -15.09 -5.90 -16.92
CA GLY A 34 -15.49 -4.67 -17.59
C GLY A 34 -15.80 -3.50 -16.65
N GLN A 35 -15.94 -3.71 -15.34
CA GLN A 35 -16.18 -2.62 -14.38
C GLN A 35 -14.93 -1.76 -14.17
N ARG A 36 -15.14 -0.57 -13.61
CA ARG A 36 -14.08 0.27 -13.08
C ARG A 36 -13.84 -0.07 -11.62
N VAL A 37 -12.59 -0.28 -11.24
CA VAL A 37 -12.18 -0.41 -9.84
C VAL A 37 -11.13 0.64 -9.50
N THR A 38 -11.12 1.10 -8.25
CA THR A 38 -10.14 2.06 -7.75
C THR A 38 -9.55 1.55 -6.45
N ILE A 39 -8.22 1.55 -6.38
CA ILE A 39 -7.45 1.16 -5.21
C ILE A 39 -6.86 2.45 -4.63
N SER A 40 -7.09 2.68 -3.33
CA SER A 40 -6.58 3.85 -2.63
C SER A 40 -5.32 3.51 -1.84
N CYS A 41 -4.38 4.44 -1.78
CA CYS A 41 -3.21 4.38 -0.91
C CYS A 41 -3.09 5.68 -0.11
N THR A 42 -3.26 5.61 1.19
CA THR A 42 -3.20 6.75 2.10
C THR A 42 -1.86 6.77 2.81
N GLY A 43 -1.22 7.93 2.82
CA GLY A 43 0.02 8.17 3.53
C GLY A 43 -0.09 9.39 4.45
N SER A 44 1.07 9.91 4.84
CA SER A 44 1.24 11.08 5.69
C SER A 44 1.73 12.28 4.87
N SER A 45 1.98 13.39 5.56
CA SER A 45 2.60 14.57 4.97
C SER A 45 4.07 14.37 4.55
N SER A 46 4.77 13.38 5.12
CA SER A 46 6.19 13.10 4.85
C SER A 46 6.42 12.19 3.64
N ASN A 47 5.40 11.41 3.22
CA ASN A 47 5.57 10.38 2.18
C ASN A 47 4.76 10.63 0.89
N ILE A 48 3.43 10.75 0.96
CA ILE A 48 2.56 11.02 -0.21
C ILE A 48 2.20 12.50 -0.27
N GLY A 49 2.06 13.14 0.90
CA GLY A 49 1.78 14.57 1.01
C GLY A 49 2.97 15.45 0.58
N ARG A 50 2.76 16.78 0.65
CA ARG A 50 3.79 17.83 0.46
C ARG A 50 4.65 17.70 -0.81
N GLY A 51 4.00 17.47 -1.96
CA GLY A 51 4.69 17.45 -3.26
C GLY A 51 5.44 16.15 -3.56
N ASN A 52 5.43 15.17 -2.66
CA ASN A 52 5.94 13.84 -2.95
C ASN A 52 5.05 13.10 -3.97
N TYR A 53 5.62 12.01 -4.49
CA TYR A 53 5.01 11.18 -5.52
C TYR A 53 4.64 9.79 -5.01
N VAL A 54 3.56 9.25 -5.56
CA VAL A 54 3.18 7.84 -5.40
C VAL A 54 3.45 7.09 -6.70
N SER A 55 3.94 5.87 -6.57
CA SER A 55 4.08 4.89 -7.66
C SER A 55 3.28 3.64 -7.34
N TRP A 56 2.86 2.93 -8.38
CA TRP A 56 2.01 1.74 -8.28
C TRP A 56 2.65 0.56 -8.99
N TYR A 57 2.58 -0.59 -8.34
CA TYR A 57 3.13 -1.85 -8.82
C TYR A 57 2.05 -2.93 -8.79
N GLN A 58 2.16 -3.87 -9.73
CA GLN A 58 1.34 -5.08 -9.81
C GLN A 58 2.24 -6.29 -9.68
N GLN A 59 1.86 -7.27 -8.87
CA GLN A 59 2.56 -8.53 -8.73
C GLN A 59 1.58 -9.68 -8.98
N LEU A 60 1.84 -10.44 -10.04
CA LEU A 60 1.17 -11.73 -10.24
C LEU A 60 1.83 -12.77 -9.34
N SER A 61 1.06 -13.74 -8.86
CA SER A 61 1.58 -14.79 -7.99
C SER A 61 2.78 -15.50 -8.63
N GLY A 62 3.89 -15.58 -7.89
CA GLY A 62 5.14 -16.20 -8.37
C GLY A 62 5.99 -15.33 -9.30
N THR A 63 5.63 -14.06 -9.51
CA THR A 63 6.38 -13.12 -10.35
C THR A 63 6.94 -11.95 -9.55
N ALA A 64 7.89 -11.22 -10.15
CA ALA A 64 8.40 -9.97 -9.59
C ALA A 64 7.39 -8.81 -9.79
N PRO A 65 7.33 -7.84 -8.87
CA PRO A 65 6.48 -6.65 -9.05
C PRO A 65 6.83 -5.88 -10.33
N LYS A 66 5.81 -5.57 -11.13
CA LYS A 66 5.89 -4.75 -12.34
C LYS A 66 5.36 -3.35 -12.06
N LEU A 67 6.08 -2.32 -12.50
CA LEU A 67 5.65 -0.93 -12.40
C LEU A 67 4.46 -0.66 -13.35
N LEU A 68 3.37 -0.10 -12.80
CA LEU A 68 2.19 0.32 -13.55
C LEU A 68 2.13 1.84 -13.73
N ILE A 69 2.34 2.60 -12.66
CA ILE A 69 2.28 4.06 -12.65
C ILE A 69 3.43 4.61 -11.81
N TYR A 70 4.06 5.69 -12.25
CA TYR A 70 5.07 6.44 -11.50
C TYR A 70 4.75 7.93 -11.51
N GLY A 71 5.35 8.70 -10.60
CA GLY A 71 5.18 10.16 -10.59
C GLY A 71 3.72 10.61 -10.51
N ASN A 72 2.88 9.90 -9.74
CA ASN A 72 1.42 10.07 -9.57
C ASN A 72 0.55 9.61 -10.75
N SER A 73 0.92 9.91 -12.00
CA SER A 73 0.04 9.69 -13.16
C SER A 73 0.76 9.22 -14.43
N ASN A 74 2.09 9.11 -14.41
CA ASN A 74 2.84 8.70 -15.60
C ASN A 74 2.81 7.18 -15.73
N ARG A 75 2.50 6.70 -16.92
CA ARG A 75 2.41 5.28 -17.23
C ARG A 75 3.60 4.86 -18.10
N PRO A 76 4.39 3.84 -17.72
CA PRO A 76 5.46 3.31 -18.57
C PRO A 76 4.94 2.73 -19.89
N SER A 77 5.80 2.66 -20.90
CA SER A 77 5.49 1.95 -22.16
C SER A 77 5.16 0.48 -21.91
N GLY A 78 4.16 -0.06 -22.61
CA GLY A 78 3.75 -1.46 -22.49
C GLY A 78 2.82 -1.75 -21.30
N VAL A 79 2.42 -0.73 -20.54
CA VAL A 79 1.28 -0.81 -19.61
C VAL A 79 0.01 -0.37 -20.33
N PRO A 80 -1.07 -1.17 -20.30
CA PRO A 80 -2.33 -0.83 -20.96
C PRO A 80 -2.92 0.50 -20.51
N ASP A 81 -3.60 1.19 -21.42
CA ASP A 81 -4.22 2.51 -21.18
C ASP A 81 -5.32 2.51 -20.12
N ARG A 82 -5.93 1.34 -19.91
CA ARG A 82 -6.94 1.09 -18.89
C ARG A 82 -6.50 1.37 -17.45
N PHE A 83 -5.18 1.37 -17.19
CA PHE A 83 -4.59 1.72 -15.90
C PHE A 83 -4.27 3.22 -15.83
N SER A 84 -4.73 3.88 -14.78
CA SER A 84 -4.44 5.31 -14.55
C SER A 84 -4.20 5.57 -13.07
N GLY A 85 -3.22 6.42 -12.75
CA GLY A 85 -2.99 6.87 -11.38
C GLY A 85 -3.34 8.33 -11.17
N SER A 86 -3.65 8.67 -9.92
CA SER A 86 -3.86 10.05 -9.47
C SER A 86 -3.42 10.22 -8.01
N LYS A 87 -3.33 11.47 -7.57
CA LYS A 87 -3.04 11.82 -6.18
C LYS A 87 -3.82 13.07 -5.77
N SER A 88 -4.40 13.04 -4.58
CA SER A 88 -5.03 14.19 -3.92
C SER A 88 -4.57 14.26 -2.47
N GLY A 89 -3.98 15.39 -2.07
CA GLY A 89 -3.38 15.54 -0.74
C GLY A 89 -2.34 14.46 -0.45
N SER A 90 -2.62 13.66 0.59
CA SER A 90 -1.81 12.52 1.05
C SER A 90 -2.38 11.16 0.63
N THR A 91 -3.30 11.14 -0.34
CA THR A 91 -3.92 9.91 -0.85
C THR A 91 -3.64 9.76 -2.34
N GLY A 92 -3.00 8.66 -2.70
CA GLY A 92 -2.87 8.16 -4.07
C GLY A 92 -4.05 7.28 -4.46
N SER A 93 -4.33 7.19 -5.76
CA SER A 93 -5.32 6.26 -6.31
C SER A 93 -4.80 5.60 -7.59
N LEU A 94 -5.06 4.31 -7.73
CA LEU A 94 -4.91 3.57 -8.99
C LEU A 94 -6.29 3.15 -9.45
N THR A 95 -6.69 3.61 -10.63
CA THR A 95 -7.93 3.23 -11.28
C THR A 95 -7.63 2.27 -12.42
N ILE A 96 -8.37 1.16 -12.45
CA ILE A 96 -8.40 0.19 -13.54
C ILE A 96 -9.78 0.28 -14.16
N THR A 97 -9.84 0.68 -15.43
CA THR A 97 -11.08 0.68 -16.21
C THR A 97 -11.20 -0.62 -16.99
N GLY A 98 -12.40 -1.13 -17.22
CA GLY A 98 -12.55 -2.35 -18.02
C GLY A 98 -11.82 -3.56 -17.42
N LEU A 99 -12.05 -3.84 -16.13
CA LEU A 99 -11.35 -4.90 -15.37
C LEU A 99 -11.33 -6.24 -16.14
N GLN A 100 -10.15 -6.85 -16.27
CA GLN A 100 -9.93 -8.08 -17.01
C GLN A 100 -9.58 -9.26 -16.09
N ALA A 101 -9.57 -10.48 -16.61
CA ALA A 101 -9.27 -11.67 -15.82
C ALA A 101 -7.80 -11.69 -15.36
N GLU A 102 -6.92 -11.13 -16.18
CA GLU A 102 -5.47 -11.03 -15.96
C GLU A 102 -5.10 -9.94 -14.94
N ASP A 103 -6.06 -9.10 -14.56
CA ASP A 103 -5.87 -8.03 -13.57
C ASP A 103 -5.97 -8.55 -12.12
N GLU A 104 -6.30 -9.82 -11.92
CA GLU A 104 -6.30 -10.49 -10.61
C GLU A 104 -4.87 -10.68 -10.10
N ALA A 105 -4.43 -9.78 -9.23
CA ALA A 105 -3.05 -9.68 -8.75
C ALA A 105 -2.97 -9.00 -7.38
N ASP A 106 -1.77 -8.97 -6.79
CA ASP A 106 -1.45 -8.13 -5.65
C ASP A 106 -0.98 -6.75 -6.13
N TYR A 107 -1.48 -5.67 -5.52
CA TYR A 107 -1.15 -4.30 -5.92
C TYR A 107 -0.55 -3.49 -4.77
N TYR A 108 0.51 -2.74 -5.07
CA TYR A 108 1.29 -2.02 -4.08
C TYR A 108 1.50 -0.58 -4.49
N CYS A 109 1.28 0.34 -3.57
CA CYS A 109 1.78 1.70 -3.67
C CYS A 109 3.16 1.81 -3.00
N ALA A 110 3.99 2.71 -3.54
CA ALA A 110 5.26 3.11 -2.93
C ALA A 110 5.41 4.62 -2.99
N ALA A 111 6.06 5.20 -1.98
CA ALA A 111 6.36 6.62 -1.90
C ALA A 111 7.75 6.84 -1.30
N TRP A 112 8.34 8.01 -1.51
CA TRP A 112 9.57 8.40 -0.81
C TRP A 112 9.21 9.11 0.49
N ASP A 113 9.74 8.66 1.62
CA ASP A 113 9.58 9.36 2.88
C ASP A 113 10.74 10.34 3.11
N SER A 114 10.42 11.63 3.13
CA SER A 114 11.40 12.69 3.33
C SER A 114 11.97 12.76 4.74
N SER A 115 11.26 12.23 5.74
CA SER A 115 11.74 12.18 7.13
C SER A 115 12.72 11.02 7.37
N LEU A 116 12.57 9.94 6.61
CA LEU A 116 13.44 8.76 6.71
C LEU A 116 14.56 8.75 5.66
N ASN A 117 14.49 9.64 4.65
CA ASN A 117 15.35 9.62 3.46
C ASN A 117 15.39 8.24 2.79
N ALA A 118 14.23 7.58 2.69
CA ALA A 118 14.11 6.23 2.16
C ALA A 118 12.75 6.04 1.48
N HIS A 119 12.67 5.06 0.57
CA HIS A 119 11.39 4.61 0.04
C HIS A 119 10.60 3.88 1.12
N THR A 120 9.38 4.33 1.35
CA THR A 120 8.39 3.60 2.15
C THR A 120 7.69 2.60 1.25
N VAL A 121 7.85 1.33 1.61
CA VAL A 121 7.05 0.22 1.08
C VAL A 121 6.00 -0.15 2.11
N LEU A 122 4.90 -0.75 1.64
CA LEU A 122 3.89 -1.34 2.52
C LEU A 122 4.51 -2.42 3.41
N GLN A 123 4.18 -2.40 4.70
CA GLN A 123 4.61 -3.40 5.66
C GLN A 123 3.74 -4.65 5.49
N THR A 124 4.27 -5.71 4.86
CA THR A 124 3.56 -6.98 4.69
C THR A 124 3.79 -7.86 5.92
N CYS A 125 2.75 -8.07 6.71
CA CYS A 125 2.71 -9.13 7.71
C CYS A 125 2.43 -10.44 6.95
N GLY A 126 3.35 -11.39 6.95
CA GLY A 126 3.19 -12.65 6.23
C GLY A 126 2.10 -13.51 6.86
N GLU A 127 0.89 -13.48 6.29
CA GLU A 127 -0.14 -14.49 6.53
C GLU A 127 -0.56 -15.10 5.18
N VAL A 128 -0.31 -16.40 5.02
CA VAL A 128 -0.69 -17.16 3.84
C VAL A 128 -2.16 -17.55 3.99
N THR A 129 -3.07 -16.62 3.71
CA THR A 129 -4.50 -16.94 3.69
C THR A 129 -4.84 -17.61 2.35
N GLN A 130 -5.26 -18.87 2.41
CA GLN A 130 -5.69 -19.65 1.24
C GLN A 130 -7.00 -19.05 0.67
N LYS A 131 -6.97 -18.62 -0.61
CA LYS A 131 -8.11 -18.03 -1.32
C LYS A 131 -9.27 -19.06 -1.42
N PRO A 132 -10.51 -18.74 -0.96
CA PRO A 132 -11.67 -19.55 -1.30
C PRO A 132 -11.94 -19.44 -2.80
N SER A 133 -12.11 -20.59 -3.44
CA SER A 133 -12.46 -20.68 -4.84
C SER A 133 -13.95 -20.36 -5.05
N TYR A 134 -14.22 -19.60 -6.11
CA TYR A 134 -15.52 -19.24 -6.72
C TYR A 134 -16.29 -18.03 -6.18
N SER A 135 -16.25 -16.95 -6.97
CA SER A 135 -17.42 -16.12 -7.31
C SER A 135 -17.13 -15.33 -8.60
N PHE A 136 -18.16 -14.84 -9.30
CA PHE A 136 -18.10 -14.04 -10.53
C PHE A 136 -17.45 -12.64 -10.34
N VAL A 137 -16.77 -12.44 -9.21
CA VAL A 137 -16.25 -11.19 -8.68
C VAL A 137 -14.74 -11.34 -8.57
N LYS A 138 -13.98 -10.52 -9.30
CA LYS A 138 -12.52 -10.55 -9.32
C LYS A 138 -11.96 -9.71 -8.18
N SER A 139 -11.07 -10.29 -7.38
CA SER A 139 -10.45 -9.64 -6.22
C SER A 139 -9.03 -9.18 -6.56
N VAL A 140 -8.82 -7.86 -6.49
CA VAL A 140 -7.51 -7.23 -6.36
C VAL A 140 -7.13 -7.34 -4.90
N ASN A 141 -6.08 -8.10 -4.63
CA ASN A 141 -5.60 -8.30 -3.29
C ASN A 141 -4.57 -7.23 -2.95
N ASN A 142 -4.51 -6.92 -1.67
CA ASN A 142 -3.42 -6.13 -1.11
C ASN A 142 -3.02 -6.77 0.23
N PRO A 143 -1.91 -7.53 0.25
CA PRO A 143 -1.48 -8.24 1.45
C PRO A 143 -1.00 -7.30 2.58
N ALA A 144 -1.05 -5.97 2.38
CA ALA A 144 -0.55 -4.99 3.33
C ALA A 144 -1.56 -4.52 4.40
N ALA A 145 -2.85 -4.86 4.29
CA ALA A 145 -3.87 -4.29 5.18
C ALA A 145 -4.26 -5.18 6.38
N ALA A 146 -3.60 -6.33 6.58
CA ALA A 146 -3.98 -7.29 7.61
C ALA A 146 -3.50 -6.91 9.04
N CYS A 147 -2.86 -5.75 9.22
CA CYS A 147 -2.30 -5.33 10.50
C CYS A 147 -2.97 -4.04 10.99
N SER A 148 -4.22 -4.17 11.44
CA SER A 148 -4.83 -3.27 12.43
C SER A 148 -5.24 -4.14 13.61
N ALA A 149 -4.52 -4.03 14.73
CA ALA A 149 -4.95 -4.58 16.01
C ALA A 149 -6.15 -3.80 16.55
#